data_AF-A0A1R1Z470-F1
#
_entry.id   AF-A0A1R1Z470-F1
#
_cell.length_a   1.000
_cell.length_b   1.000
_cell.length_c   1.000
_cell.angle_alpha   90.00
_cell.angle_beta   90.00
_cell.angle_gamma   90.00
#
_symmetry.space_group_name_H-M   'P 1'
#
loop_
_entity.id
_entity.type
_entity.pdbx_description
1 polymer ?
#
loop_
_entity_poly.entity_id
_entity_poly.type
_entity_poly.pdbx_seq_one_letter_code
_entity_poly.pdbx_strand_id
1 'polypeptide(L)' 'MTPSWRKPAGMLLIVAIIIVWAMLVTSLSGVVGQWHWVLQLGFYVVAGIAWITPMKPLLRWMEGGR' A
#
# COMPACT_ATOMS: atom_id res chain seq x y z
N MET A 1 26.50 -17.21 -6.80
CA MET A 1 25.30 -16.44 -6.42
C MET A 1 24.69 -15.89 -7.70
N THR A 2 23.61 -16.48 -8.20
CA THR A 2 22.88 -15.92 -9.34
C THR A 2 22.04 -14.72 -8.85
N PRO A 3 22.15 -13.53 -9.46
CA PRO A 3 21.41 -12.36 -9.02
C PRO A 3 19.91 -12.56 -9.23
N SER A 4 19.12 -12.52 -8.15
CA SER A 4 17.65 -12.61 -8.21
C SER A 4 17.04 -11.24 -8.53
N TRP A 5 16.54 -11.04 -9.76
CA TRP A 5 15.88 -9.79 -10.18
C TRP A 5 14.59 -9.47 -9.40
N ARG A 6 14.02 -10.48 -8.72
CA ARG A 6 12.80 -10.36 -7.90
C ARG A 6 12.93 -9.36 -6.74
N LYS A 7 14.14 -9.20 -6.18
CA LYS A 7 14.37 -8.29 -5.05
C LYS A 7 14.26 -6.80 -5.45
N PRO A 8 15.01 -6.31 -6.46
CA PRO A 8 14.87 -4.91 -6.89
C PRO A 8 13.48 -4.65 -7.50
N ALA A 9 12.93 -5.58 -8.28
CA ALA A 9 11.57 -5.46 -8.81
C ALA A 9 10.51 -5.39 -7.71
N GLY A 10 10.66 -6.20 -6.65
CA GLY A 10 9.75 -6.19 -5.50
C GLY A 10 9.80 -4.88 -4.72
N MET A 11 10.99 -4.30 -4.51
CA MET A 11 11.13 -2.97 -3.89
C MET A 11 10.40 -1.89 -4.69
N LEU A 12 10.54 -1.88 -6.01
CA LEU A 12 9.81 -0.94 -6.88
C LEU A 12 8.30 -1.16 -6.82
N LEU A 13 7.86 -2.42 -6.74
CA LEU A 13 6.43 -2.73 -6.63
C LEU A 13 5.84 -2.24 -5.30
N ILE A 14 6.58 -2.34 -4.18
CA ILE A 14 6.17 -1.79 -2.88
C ILE A 14 5.97 -0.28 -3.01
N VAL A 15 6.94 0.43 -3.59
CA VAL A 15 6.85 1.88 -3.80
C VAL A 15 5.65 2.22 -4.69
N ALA A 16 5.45 1.50 -5.79
CA ALA A 16 4.30 1.69 -6.68
C ALA A 16 2.96 1.51 -5.96
N ILE A 17 2.83 0.47 -5.12
CA ILE A 17 1.62 0.23 -4.31
C ILE A 17 1.37 1.39 -3.36
N ILE A 18 2.40 1.88 -2.66
CA ILE A 18 2.26 3.01 -1.73
C ILE A 18 1.83 4.27 -2.48
N ILE A 19 2.42 4.55 -3.65
CA ILE A 19 2.06 5.70 -4.48
C ILE A 19 0.60 5.63 -4.93
N VAL A 20 0.19 4.49 -5.49
CA VAL A 20 -1.20 4.27 -5.95
C VAL A 20 -2.18 4.40 -4.79
N TRP A 21 -1.85 3.81 -3.64
CA TRP A 21 -2.68 3.89 -2.44
C TRP A 21 -2.80 5.34 -1.93
N ALA A 22 -1.69 6.06 -1.84
CA ALA A 22 -1.69 7.45 -1.42
C ALA A 22 -2.51 8.34 -2.37
N MET A 23 -2.37 8.18 -3.69
CA MET A 23 -3.18 8.90 -4.67
C MET A 23 -4.67 8.61 -4.51
N LEU A 24 -5.05 7.34 -4.30
CA LEU A 24 -6.43 6.94 -4.10
C LEU A 24 -7.03 7.52 -2.82
N VAL A 25 -6.31 7.48 -1.70
CA VAL A 25 -6.78 8.06 -0.44
C VAL A 25 -6.86 9.58 -0.52
N THR A 26 -5.89 10.21 -1.17
CA THR A 26 -5.84 11.68 -1.30
C THR A 26 -6.94 12.22 -2.21
N SER A 27 -7.27 11.50 -3.29
CA SER A 27 -8.37 11.91 -4.19
C SER A 27 -9.74 11.88 -3.50
N LEU A 28 -9.90 11.05 -2.47
CA LEU A 28 -11.11 10.97 -1.64
C LEU A 28 -11.15 12.01 -0.52
N SER A 29 -10.02 12.66 -0.20
CA SER A 29 -9.90 13.59 0.94
C SER A 29 -10.89 14.77 0.86
N GLY A 30 -11.21 15.26 -0.35
CA GLY A 30 -12.20 16.34 -0.53
C GLY A 30 -13.61 15.96 -0.07
N VAL A 31 -14.00 14.69 -0.24
CA VAL A 31 -15.30 14.16 0.21
C VAL A 31 -15.23 13.80 1.69
N VAL A 32 -14.19 13.09 2.11
CA VAL A 32 -14.01 12.63 3.49
C VAL A 32 -13.86 13.81 4.46
N GLY A 33 -13.26 14.92 4.01
CA GLY A 33 -13.12 16.15 4.79
C GLY A 33 -14.45 16.86 5.10
N GLN A 34 -15.54 16.49 4.44
CA GLN A 34 -16.89 17.01 4.76
C GLN A 34 -17.60 16.17 5.84
N TRP A 35 -17.03 15.03 6.23
CA TRP A 35 -17.65 14.14 7.21
C TRP A 35 -17.41 14.62 8.64
N HIS A 36 -18.19 14.08 9.57
CA HIS A 36 -17.91 14.25 10.99
C HIS A 36 -16.54 13.68 11.34
N TRP A 37 -15.80 14.34 12.24
CA TRP A 37 -14.41 14.02 12.56
C TRP A 37 -14.18 12.55 12.97
N VAL A 38 -15.17 11.91 13.61
CA VAL A 38 -15.10 10.49 14.00
C VAL A 38 -15.06 9.57 12.79
N LEU A 39 -15.87 9.87 11.77
CA LEU A 39 -15.90 9.09 10.52
C LEU A 39 -14.63 9.30 9.72
N GLN A 40 -14.13 10.53 9.69
CA GLN A 40 -12.83 10.86 9.09
C GLN A 40 -11.70 10.07 9.77
N LEU A 41 -11.67 10.03 11.10
CA LEU A 41 -10.70 9.25 11.87
C LEU A 41 -10.80 7.75 11.52
N GLY A 42 -12.00 7.19 11.54
CA GLY A 42 -12.23 5.78 11.19
C GLY A 42 -11.76 5.45 9.78
N PHE A 43 -12.07 6.31 8.80
CA PHE A 43 -11.62 6.16 7.42
C PHE A 43 -10.10 6.13 7.31
N TYR A 44 -9.40 7.10 7.89
CA TYR A 44 -7.94 7.17 7.80
C TYR A 44 -7.23 6.04 8.57
N VAL A 45 -7.78 5.59 9.70
CA VAL A 45 -7.25 4.41 10.42
C VAL A 45 -7.37 3.16 9.56
N VAL A 46 -8.54 2.92 8.97
CA VAL A 46 -8.76 1.76 8.08
C VAL A 46 -7.87 1.87 6.85
N ALA A 47 -7.79 3.04 6.21
CA ALA A 47 -6.94 3.26 5.05
C ALA A 47 -5.45 3.06 5.37
N GLY A 48 -5.01 3.47 6.56
CA GLY A 48 -3.65 3.28 7.06
C GLY A 48 -3.29 1.82 7.37
N ILE A 49 -4.27 0.93 7.54
CA ILE A 49 -4.05 -0.50 7.77
C ILE A 49 -4.27 -1.31 6.49
N ALA A 50 -5.26 -0.95 5.67
CA ALA A 50 -5.67 -1.71 4.50
C ALA A 50 -4.58 -1.83 3.42
N TRP A 51 -3.69 -0.85 3.29
CA TRP A 51 -2.58 -0.90 2.32
C TRP A 51 -1.54 -1.99 2.62
N ILE A 52 -1.55 -2.56 3.82
CA ILE A 52 -0.64 -3.65 4.22
C ILE A 52 -1.06 -4.98 3.56
N THR A 53 -2.34 -5.11 3.19
CA THR A 53 -2.90 -6.34 2.61
C THR A 53 -2.11 -6.92 1.42
N PRO A 54 -1.68 -6.14 0.41
CA PRO A 54 -0.87 -6.66 -0.70
C PRO A 54 0.60 -6.99 -0.33
N MET A 55 1.10 -6.58 0.83
CA MET A 55 2.52 -6.79 1.18
C MET A 55 2.84 -8.28 1.41
N LYS A 56 1.95 -9.02 2.07
CA LYS A 56 2.17 -10.44 2.39
C LYS A 56 2.42 -11.32 1.16
N PRO A 57 1.58 -11.30 0.10
CA PRO A 57 1.85 -12.08 -1.11
C PRO A 57 3.07 -11.56 -1.87
N LEU A 58 3.32 -10.25 -1.86
CA LEU A 58 4.47 -9.64 -2.54
C LEU A 58 5.81 -10.08 -1.92
N LEU A 59 5.91 -10.04 -0.59
CA LEU A 59 7.10 -10.49 0.13
C LEU A 59 7.37 -11.98 -0.11
N ARG A 60 6.33 -12.82 -0.09
CA ARG A 60 6.44 -14.24 -0.43
C ARG A 60 6.96 -14.47 -1.86
N TRP A 61 6.56 -13.64 -2.82
CA TRP A 61 7.06 -13.71 -4.19
C TRP A 61 8.54 -13.27 -4.29
N MET A 62 8.95 -12.28 -3.50
CA MET A 62 10.35 -11.82 -3.42
C MET A 62 11.26 -12.89 -2.82
N GLU A 63 10.76 -13.65 -1.83
CA GLU A 63 11.52 -14.67 -1.10
C GLU A 63 11.48 -16.06 -1.78
N GLY A 64 10.36 -16.43 -2.40
CA GLY A 64 10.09 -17.76 -2.96
C GLY A 64 10.78 -18.09 -4.29
N GLY A 65 11.93 -17.49 -4.59
CA GLY A 65 12.66 -17.62 -5.85
C GLY A 65 13.92 -18.50 -5.79
N ARG A 66 13.91 -19.58 -4.99
CA ARG A 66 14.93 -20.63 -5.02
C ARG A 66 14.55 -21.71 -6.02
#